data_AF-A0A6J4KE02-F1
#
_entry.id   AF-A0A6J4KE02-F1
#
_cell.length_a   1.000
_cell.length_b   1.000
_cell.length_c   1.000
_cell.angle_alpha   90.00
_cell.angle_beta   90.00
_cell.angle_gamma   90.00
#
_symmetry.space_group_name_H-M   'P 1'
#
loop_
_entity.id
_entity.type
_entity.pdbx_description
1 polymer ?
#
loop_
_entity_poly.entity_id
_entity_poly.type
_entity_poly.pdbx_seq_one_letter_code
_entity_poly.pdbx_strand_id
1 'polypeptide(L)'
;MSASPAVYEALAKSIVFLNQKPNAQNEVSRFLDTNGYYIDRIFDDQETGFYAIGFGSSNPENPPALVFKGTDFIDGDAIFSDSRDIGLPEFEKNKDNIKNWLTEIGQNTGKNPNKLLPDVIGHSWGGAVAQIVATEYTSLTGDIFTFNSPGVSASTFNTFRRNLSRAGNKKVTHYIVSGDFVSLFGEAFIPGKVFIQSFTDPSINPLTVLAKHRTENLLTTPPVGFLQRQISVEQLNSPEFAYNNDSDFNEFIGAMNFALPNVSVAIRTRAGAESLRTAPEFSFVQLIRQMQYGLAPLQPNYLLGDARNNTATGGPGEDTVIGNGGNDTLRGNRGNDSITGGDGDDFLYGGRDNDYFEGGDGNDLVSGELGNDFLIGGAGRDRFVLESGGGADVILDFQDGEDLITLSRGLTFPQIRVTQGVDGALITIPITGEILATLRGVVASDITRVDFV
;
A
#
# COMPACT_ATOMS: atom_id res chain seq x y z
N MET A 1 22.58 -23.97 -4.12
CA MET A 1 21.23 -24.33 -3.65
C MET A 1 20.43 -23.04 -3.68
N SER A 2 19.15 -23.04 -4.04
CA SER A 2 18.32 -21.82 -3.94
C SER A 2 18.09 -21.48 -2.46
N ALA A 3 17.91 -20.21 -2.12
CA ALA A 3 17.51 -19.83 -0.77
C ALA A 3 16.17 -20.49 -0.39
N SER A 4 15.89 -20.57 0.91
CA SER A 4 14.63 -21.18 1.36
C SER A 4 13.45 -20.30 0.93
N PRO A 5 12.27 -20.90 0.68
CA PRO A 5 11.06 -20.13 0.34
C PRO A 5 10.73 -19.03 1.34
N ALA A 6 11.01 -19.27 2.63
CA ALA A 6 10.83 -18.28 3.70
C ALA A 6 11.72 -17.04 3.52
N VAL A 7 12.97 -17.22 3.06
CA VAL A 7 13.88 -16.10 2.76
C VAL A 7 13.36 -15.30 1.57
N TYR A 8 12.83 -15.95 0.53
CA TYR A 8 12.27 -15.25 -0.63
C TYR A 8 10.97 -14.52 -0.32
N GLU A 9 10.09 -15.10 0.51
CA GLU A 9 8.89 -14.43 0.98
C GLU A 9 9.26 -13.20 1.83
N ALA A 10 10.23 -13.36 2.73
CA ALA A 10 10.77 -12.26 3.53
C ALA A 10 11.38 -11.15 2.66
N LEU A 11 12.15 -11.49 1.61
CA LEU A 11 12.66 -10.54 0.64
C LEU A 11 11.54 -9.81 -0.10
N ALA A 12 10.52 -10.54 -0.58
CA ALA A 12 9.34 -9.96 -1.23
C ALA A 12 8.60 -8.96 -0.32
N LYS A 13 8.51 -9.28 0.98
CA LYS A 13 7.87 -8.43 2.00
C LYS A 13 8.77 -7.27 2.45
N SER A 14 10.10 -7.44 2.45
CA SER A 14 11.06 -6.40 2.88
C SER A 14 10.93 -5.09 2.12
N ILE A 15 10.52 -5.17 0.84
CA ILE A 15 10.25 -3.99 0.01
C ILE A 15 9.14 -3.11 0.59
N VAL A 16 8.09 -3.72 1.15
CA VAL A 16 6.96 -3.00 1.76
C VAL A 16 7.45 -2.22 2.98
N PHE A 17 8.26 -2.87 3.83
CA PHE A 17 8.78 -2.28 5.05
C PHE A 17 9.70 -1.09 4.80
N LEU A 18 10.59 -1.17 3.81
CA LEU A 18 11.52 -0.08 3.48
C LEU A 18 10.81 1.19 2.99
N ASN A 19 9.66 1.06 2.34
CA ASN A 19 8.91 2.17 1.76
C ASN A 19 7.90 2.78 2.76
N GLN A 20 7.28 1.95 3.62
CA GLN A 20 6.18 2.38 4.49
C GLN A 20 6.53 2.53 5.98
N LYS A 21 7.59 1.86 6.46
CA LYS A 21 7.98 1.89 7.88
C LYS A 21 9.47 2.26 8.01
N PRO A 22 9.83 3.56 8.05
CA PRO A 22 11.22 4.00 8.18
C PRO A 22 11.96 3.38 9.38
N ASN A 23 11.25 3.08 10.46
CA ASN A 23 11.80 2.44 11.67
C ASN A 23 12.17 0.96 11.46
N ALA A 24 11.64 0.30 10.42
CA ALA A 24 11.92 -1.10 10.08
C ALA A 24 13.23 -1.28 9.28
N GLN A 25 13.90 -0.19 8.88
CA GLN A 25 15.16 -0.25 8.13
C GLN A 25 16.23 -1.09 8.85
N ASN A 26 16.32 -0.98 10.18
CA ASN A 26 17.27 -1.75 10.98
C ASN A 26 16.99 -3.27 10.96
N GLU A 27 15.71 -3.66 10.88
CA GLU A 27 15.30 -5.06 10.82
C GLU A 27 15.56 -5.65 9.44
N VAL A 28 15.24 -4.90 8.38
CA VAL A 28 15.52 -5.29 7.01
C VAL A 28 17.04 -5.40 6.79
N SER A 29 17.84 -4.41 7.21
CA SER A 29 19.29 -4.47 7.12
C SER A 29 19.86 -5.69 7.85
N ARG A 30 19.41 -5.96 9.08
CA ARG A 30 19.84 -7.15 9.84
C ARG A 30 19.46 -8.46 9.14
N PHE A 31 18.26 -8.53 8.57
CA PHE A 31 17.79 -9.69 7.81
C PHE A 31 18.66 -9.92 6.57
N LEU A 32 18.93 -8.86 5.80
CA LEU A 32 19.75 -8.93 4.60
C LEU A 32 21.18 -9.40 4.93
N ASP A 33 21.81 -8.80 5.94
CA ASP A 33 23.15 -9.18 6.42
C ASP A 33 23.20 -10.65 6.85
N THR A 34 22.20 -11.09 7.64
CA THR A 34 22.12 -12.48 8.14
C THR A 34 21.99 -13.50 6.99
N ASN A 35 21.37 -13.12 5.88
CA ASN A 35 21.15 -13.98 4.72
C ASN A 35 22.15 -13.73 3.58
N GLY A 36 23.13 -12.84 3.78
CA GLY A 36 24.19 -12.53 2.81
C GLY A 36 23.75 -11.69 1.61
N TYR A 37 22.62 -10.97 1.73
CA TYR A 37 22.10 -10.06 0.72
C TYR A 37 22.40 -8.60 1.06
N TYR A 38 22.37 -7.73 0.06
CA TYR A 38 22.35 -6.27 0.25
C TYR A 38 21.66 -5.60 -0.94
N ILE A 39 21.17 -4.38 -0.73
CA ILE A 39 20.50 -3.60 -1.78
C ILE A 39 21.55 -3.12 -2.79
N ASP A 40 21.43 -3.54 -4.04
CA ASP A 40 22.30 -3.09 -5.13
C ASP A 40 21.68 -1.94 -5.93
N ARG A 41 20.40 -2.05 -6.26
CA ARG A 41 19.67 -1.06 -7.04
C ARG A 41 18.20 -1.04 -6.64
N ILE A 42 17.65 0.16 -6.52
CA ILE A 42 16.21 0.39 -6.40
C ILE A 42 15.70 0.89 -7.75
N PHE A 43 14.62 0.29 -8.23
CA PHE A 43 13.86 0.75 -9.38
C PHE A 43 12.56 1.33 -8.85
N ASP A 44 12.37 2.62 -9.03
CA ASP A 44 11.21 3.35 -8.52
C ASP A 44 10.69 4.28 -9.62
N ASP A 45 9.65 3.84 -10.31
CA ASP A 45 8.96 4.61 -11.35
C ASP A 45 7.58 5.02 -10.82
N GLN A 46 7.55 6.22 -10.25
CA GLN A 46 6.37 6.83 -9.64
C GLN A 46 5.22 7.08 -10.64
N GLU A 47 5.51 7.15 -11.94
CA GLU A 47 4.50 7.38 -12.97
C GLU A 47 3.70 6.10 -13.27
N THR A 48 4.34 4.93 -13.19
CA THR A 48 3.66 3.63 -13.39
C THR A 48 3.35 2.88 -12.10
N GLY A 49 3.92 3.32 -10.97
CA GLY A 49 3.88 2.57 -9.71
C GLY A 49 4.80 1.34 -9.72
N PHE A 50 5.65 1.19 -10.74
CA PHE A 50 6.61 0.09 -10.82
C PHE A 50 7.69 0.27 -9.76
N TYR A 51 7.80 -0.73 -8.89
CA TYR A 51 8.81 -0.74 -7.84
C TYR A 51 9.48 -2.11 -7.75
N ALA A 52 10.80 -2.13 -7.82
CA ALA A 52 11.60 -3.33 -7.66
C ALA A 52 12.90 -3.04 -6.92
N ILE A 53 13.47 -4.06 -6.28
CA ILE A 53 14.81 -3.99 -5.70
C ILE A 53 15.64 -5.13 -6.28
N GLY A 54 16.78 -4.74 -6.86
CA GLY A 54 17.87 -5.65 -7.19
C GLY A 54 18.77 -5.83 -5.97
N PHE A 55 18.89 -7.06 -5.50
CA PHE A 55 19.77 -7.45 -4.40
C PHE A 55 21.01 -8.13 -4.95
N GLY A 56 22.19 -7.64 -4.52
CA GLY A 56 23.44 -8.37 -4.66
C GLY A 56 23.55 -9.47 -3.60
N SER A 57 24.39 -10.46 -3.88
CA SER A 57 24.68 -11.54 -2.94
C SER A 57 26.17 -11.57 -2.63
N SER A 58 26.50 -11.46 -1.35
CA SER A 58 27.86 -11.67 -0.83
C SER A 58 28.18 -13.14 -0.63
N ASN A 59 27.16 -14.00 -0.56
CA ASN A 59 27.31 -15.45 -0.42
C ASN A 59 27.43 -16.11 -1.81
N PRO A 60 28.56 -16.79 -2.11
CA PRO A 60 28.75 -17.46 -3.40
C PRO A 60 27.70 -18.54 -3.72
N GLU A 61 27.02 -19.09 -2.72
CA GLU A 61 26.02 -20.13 -2.92
C GLU A 61 24.61 -19.58 -3.18
N ASN A 62 24.37 -18.30 -2.86
CA ASN A 62 23.09 -17.65 -3.02
C ASN A 62 23.09 -16.80 -4.31
N PRO A 63 22.14 -17.01 -5.23
CA PRO A 63 22.00 -16.13 -6.38
C PRO A 63 21.58 -14.72 -5.92
N PRO A 64 21.97 -13.66 -6.66
CA PRO A 64 21.33 -12.36 -6.55
C PRO A 64 19.81 -12.48 -6.72
N ALA A 65 19.06 -11.49 -6.24
CA ALA A 65 17.60 -11.54 -6.31
C ALA A 65 17.03 -10.26 -6.91
N LEU A 66 16.11 -10.39 -7.85
CA LEU A 66 15.30 -9.29 -8.34
C LEU A 66 13.90 -9.45 -7.77
N VAL A 67 13.52 -8.50 -6.93
CA VAL A 67 12.30 -8.60 -6.14
C VAL A 67 11.36 -7.48 -6.54
N PHE A 68 10.14 -7.85 -6.95
CA PHE A 68 9.10 -6.92 -7.38
C PHE A 68 8.08 -6.69 -6.26
N LYS A 69 7.78 -5.42 -6.02
CA LYS A 69 6.78 -5.00 -5.05
C LYS A 69 5.37 -5.34 -5.55
N GLY A 70 4.49 -5.72 -4.64
CA GLY A 70 3.05 -5.66 -4.90
C GLY A 70 2.54 -4.22 -4.94
N THR A 71 1.25 -4.04 -5.21
CA THR A 71 0.61 -2.74 -5.05
C THR A 71 0.36 -2.46 -3.56
N ASP A 72 0.64 -1.22 -3.11
CA ASP A 72 0.34 -0.80 -1.73
C ASP A 72 -1.16 -0.56 -1.53
N PHE A 73 -1.83 -0.11 -2.59
CA PHE A 73 -3.27 0.07 -2.72
C PHE A 73 -3.64 -0.16 -4.20
N ILE A 74 -4.80 -0.77 -4.45
CA ILE A 74 -5.34 -0.90 -5.80
C ILE A 74 -6.16 0.38 -6.06
N ASP A 75 -5.49 1.47 -6.39
CA ASP A 75 -6.13 2.79 -6.60
C ASP A 75 -6.29 3.15 -8.09
N GLY A 76 -5.79 2.31 -9.00
CA GLY A 76 -6.09 2.42 -10.43
C GLY A 76 -6.95 1.25 -10.87
N ASP A 77 -8.18 1.51 -11.33
CA ASP A 77 -8.99 0.51 -12.03
C ASP A 77 -8.18 -0.11 -13.18
N ALA A 78 -7.26 0.65 -13.78
CA ALA A 78 -6.38 0.27 -14.88
C ALA A 78 -5.51 -0.99 -14.66
N ILE A 79 -4.97 -1.24 -13.46
CA ILE A 79 -3.93 -2.28 -13.27
C ILE A 79 -4.50 -3.71 -13.35
N PHE A 80 -5.80 -3.84 -13.03
CA PHE A 80 -6.54 -5.10 -13.10
C PHE A 80 -7.75 -5.02 -14.05
N SER A 81 -8.06 -3.87 -14.67
CA SER A 81 -9.20 -3.75 -15.60
C SER A 81 -8.98 -4.47 -16.93
N ASP A 82 -7.74 -4.75 -17.33
CA ASP A 82 -7.44 -5.63 -18.47
C ASP A 82 -6.64 -6.87 -18.03
N SER A 83 -7.29 -8.03 -18.01
CA SER A 83 -6.64 -9.32 -17.74
C SER A 83 -5.54 -9.68 -18.74
N ARG A 84 -5.53 -9.02 -19.91
CA ARG A 84 -4.57 -9.29 -20.98
C ARG A 84 -3.22 -8.63 -20.75
N ASP A 85 -3.12 -7.67 -19.83
CA ASP A 85 -1.94 -6.83 -19.66
C ASP A 85 -1.52 -6.64 -18.19
N ILE A 86 -1.98 -7.47 -17.24
CA ILE A 86 -1.59 -7.33 -15.82
C ILE A 86 -0.06 -7.33 -15.66
N GLY A 87 0.49 -6.16 -15.29
CA GLY A 87 1.92 -5.94 -15.08
C GLY A 87 2.75 -5.76 -16.35
N LEU A 88 2.16 -5.88 -17.54
CA LEU A 88 2.87 -5.78 -18.82
C LEU A 88 3.20 -4.32 -19.20
N PRO A 89 2.28 -3.34 -19.14
CA PRO A 89 2.59 -1.94 -19.45
C PRO A 89 3.71 -1.37 -18.58
N GLU A 90 3.66 -1.66 -17.28
CA GLU A 90 4.65 -1.20 -16.30
C GLU A 90 6.01 -1.86 -16.53
N PHE A 91 6.01 -3.16 -16.87
CA PHE A 91 7.22 -3.85 -17.29
C PHE A 91 7.79 -3.25 -18.58
N GLU A 92 6.98 -3.05 -19.62
CA GLU A 92 7.42 -2.55 -20.93
C GLU A 92 8.13 -1.21 -20.84
N LYS A 93 7.65 -0.31 -19.96
CA LYS A 93 8.29 0.98 -19.71
C LYS A 93 9.64 0.86 -18.97
N ASN A 94 9.79 -0.17 -18.13
CA ASN A 94 10.97 -0.38 -17.27
C ASN A 94 11.93 -1.47 -17.78
N LYS A 95 11.61 -2.10 -18.91
CA LYS A 95 12.27 -3.32 -19.39
C LYS A 95 13.77 -3.16 -19.61
N ASP A 96 14.20 -2.02 -20.16
CA ASP A 96 15.62 -1.76 -20.44
C ASP A 96 16.42 -1.59 -19.14
N ASN A 97 15.83 -0.92 -18.13
CA ASN A 97 16.46 -0.76 -16.82
C ASN A 97 16.67 -2.13 -16.14
N ILE A 98 15.66 -3.00 -16.21
CA ILE A 98 15.72 -4.35 -15.66
C ILE A 98 16.76 -5.19 -16.41
N LYS A 99 16.73 -5.19 -17.75
CA LYS A 99 17.68 -5.94 -18.58
C LYS A 99 19.13 -5.51 -18.32
N ASN A 100 19.37 -4.20 -18.22
CA ASN A 100 20.70 -3.66 -17.93
C ASN A 100 21.22 -4.16 -16.59
N TRP A 101 20.38 -4.09 -15.54
CA TRP A 101 20.77 -4.59 -14.23
C TRP A 101 21.04 -6.11 -14.23
N LEU A 102 20.15 -6.91 -14.82
CA LEU A 102 20.35 -8.37 -14.93
C LEU A 102 21.66 -8.73 -15.63
N THR A 103 22.01 -7.97 -16.67
CA THR A 103 23.27 -8.15 -17.39
C THR A 103 24.48 -7.78 -16.53
N GLU A 104 24.43 -6.64 -15.84
CA GLU A 104 25.50 -6.15 -14.98
C GLU A 104 25.74 -7.06 -13.77
N ILE A 105 24.68 -7.42 -13.04
CA ILE A 105 24.78 -8.25 -11.83
C ILE A 105 25.23 -9.67 -12.15
N GLY A 106 24.87 -10.20 -13.33
CA GLY A 106 25.32 -11.51 -13.80
C GLY A 106 26.82 -11.57 -14.08
N GLN A 107 27.47 -10.44 -14.35
CA GLN A 107 28.89 -10.36 -14.66
C GLN A 107 29.75 -9.89 -13.48
N ASN A 108 29.13 -9.24 -12.48
CA ASN A 108 29.84 -8.60 -11.38
C ASN A 108 30.23 -9.58 -10.28
N THR A 109 31.49 -10.04 -10.28
CA THR A 109 32.00 -11.00 -9.29
C THR A 109 32.10 -10.44 -7.87
N GLY A 110 32.09 -9.12 -7.68
CA GLY A 110 32.03 -8.51 -6.35
C GLY A 110 30.63 -8.58 -5.73
N LYS A 111 29.60 -8.71 -6.57
CA LYS A 111 28.18 -8.68 -6.18
C LYS A 111 27.44 -10.00 -6.43
N ASN A 112 28.09 -10.89 -7.15
CA ASN A 112 27.63 -12.22 -7.55
C ASN A 112 28.86 -13.12 -7.77
N PRO A 113 29.48 -13.62 -6.68
CA PRO A 113 30.79 -14.26 -6.72
C PRO A 113 30.89 -15.42 -7.73
N ASN A 114 29.82 -16.21 -7.81
CA ASN A 114 29.76 -17.39 -8.68
C ASN A 114 28.99 -17.14 -9.99
N LYS A 115 28.65 -15.88 -10.30
CA LYS A 115 27.91 -15.51 -11.53
C LYS A 115 26.62 -16.32 -11.70
N LEU A 116 25.92 -16.57 -10.59
CA LEU A 116 24.63 -17.24 -10.60
C LEU A 116 23.60 -16.35 -11.27
N LEU A 117 22.65 -16.95 -12.00
CA LEU A 117 21.55 -16.19 -12.58
C LEU A 117 20.67 -15.65 -11.45
N PRO A 118 20.31 -14.34 -11.45
CA PRO A 118 19.47 -13.76 -10.41
C PRO A 118 18.09 -14.39 -10.36
N ASP A 119 17.66 -14.82 -9.18
CA ASP A 119 16.30 -15.31 -8.97
C ASP A 119 15.30 -14.16 -9.06
N VAL A 120 14.12 -14.46 -9.58
CA VAL A 120 13.06 -13.47 -9.79
C VAL A 120 11.90 -13.74 -8.85
N ILE A 121 11.57 -12.76 -8.03
CA ILE A 121 10.65 -12.92 -6.92
C ILE A 121 9.60 -11.82 -6.98
N GLY A 122 8.35 -12.15 -6.73
CA GLY A 122 7.30 -11.14 -6.62
C GLY A 122 6.15 -11.57 -5.74
N HIS A 123 5.54 -10.60 -5.07
CA HIS A 123 4.33 -10.80 -4.28
C HIS A 123 3.18 -9.98 -4.87
N SER A 124 1.95 -10.51 -4.82
CA SER A 124 0.76 -9.86 -5.37
C SER A 124 1.01 -9.45 -6.84
N TRP A 125 0.71 -8.21 -7.21
CA TRP A 125 0.97 -7.66 -8.54
C TRP A 125 2.43 -7.83 -8.99
N GLY A 126 3.40 -7.65 -8.09
CA GLY A 126 4.82 -7.86 -8.39
C GLY A 126 5.13 -9.29 -8.83
N GLY A 127 4.32 -10.27 -8.42
CA GLY A 127 4.45 -11.64 -8.91
C GLY A 127 3.94 -11.85 -10.34
N ALA A 128 3.05 -11.02 -10.86
CA ALA A 128 2.73 -11.01 -12.29
C ALA A 128 3.89 -10.43 -13.11
N VAL A 129 4.46 -9.31 -12.65
CA VAL A 129 5.67 -8.71 -13.25
C VAL A 129 6.85 -9.69 -13.22
N ALA A 130 7.04 -10.42 -12.11
CA ALA A 130 8.04 -11.47 -11.97
C ALA A 130 7.90 -12.56 -13.05
N GLN A 131 6.66 -13.00 -13.33
CA GLN A 131 6.39 -13.98 -14.40
C GLN A 131 6.72 -13.41 -15.79
N ILE A 132 6.41 -12.15 -16.05
CA ILE A 132 6.71 -11.47 -17.32
C ILE A 132 8.22 -11.33 -17.53
N VAL A 133 8.93 -10.79 -16.53
CA VAL A 133 10.39 -10.59 -16.56
C VAL A 133 11.12 -11.90 -16.80
N ALA A 134 10.68 -12.97 -16.14
CA ALA A 134 11.25 -14.29 -16.32
C ALA A 134 10.98 -14.90 -17.70
N THR A 135 9.86 -14.53 -18.32
CA THR A 135 9.49 -14.92 -19.68
C THR A 135 10.31 -14.20 -20.74
N GLU A 136 10.51 -12.90 -20.56
CA GLU A 136 11.23 -12.06 -21.52
C GLU A 136 12.74 -12.26 -21.41
N TYR A 137 13.25 -12.36 -20.18
CA TYR A 137 14.68 -12.45 -19.89
C TYR A 137 15.11 -13.83 -19.42
N THR A 138 14.51 -14.87 -20.00
CA THR A 138 14.77 -16.27 -19.64
C THR A 138 16.27 -16.62 -19.63
N SER A 139 17.13 -16.05 -20.47
CA SER A 139 18.58 -16.37 -20.42
C SER A 139 19.35 -15.62 -19.32
N LEU A 140 18.75 -14.61 -18.69
CA LEU A 140 19.37 -13.74 -17.70
C LEU A 140 18.83 -13.94 -16.29
N THR A 141 17.80 -14.76 -16.11
CA THR A 141 17.12 -15.00 -14.83
C THR A 141 17.28 -16.43 -14.35
N GLY A 142 17.28 -16.62 -13.03
CA GLY A 142 17.38 -17.90 -12.34
C GLY A 142 16.01 -18.56 -12.15
N ASP A 143 15.76 -19.03 -10.93
CA ASP A 143 14.49 -19.60 -10.52
C ASP A 143 13.47 -18.49 -10.23
N ILE A 144 12.18 -18.85 -10.28
CA ILE A 144 11.07 -17.89 -10.23
C ILE A 144 10.15 -18.25 -9.07
N PHE A 145 9.87 -17.27 -8.21
CA PHE A 145 9.06 -17.44 -7.02
C PHE A 145 7.97 -16.36 -6.99
N THR A 146 6.71 -16.78 -6.99
CA THR A 146 5.60 -15.85 -6.85
C THR A 146 4.78 -16.17 -5.62
N PHE A 147 4.33 -15.13 -4.91
CA PHE A 147 3.53 -15.26 -3.71
C PHE A 147 2.20 -14.53 -3.90
N ASN A 148 1.08 -15.24 -3.74
CA ASN A 148 -0.26 -14.63 -3.72
C ASN A 148 -0.53 -13.70 -4.92
N SER A 149 -0.07 -14.11 -6.09
CA SER A 149 0.00 -13.28 -7.30
C SER A 149 -1.13 -13.65 -8.25
N PRO A 150 -1.59 -12.74 -9.12
CA PRO A 150 -2.49 -13.09 -10.21
C PRO A 150 -1.73 -13.84 -11.32
N GLY A 151 -2.48 -14.47 -12.22
CA GLY A 151 -1.95 -14.98 -13.47
C GLY A 151 -1.55 -13.84 -14.42
N VAL A 152 -0.85 -14.20 -15.49
CA VAL A 152 -0.50 -13.30 -16.60
C VAL A 152 -1.38 -13.59 -17.81
N SER A 153 -1.18 -12.85 -18.89
CA SER A 153 -1.91 -13.08 -20.14
C SER A 153 -1.53 -14.40 -20.82
N ALA A 154 -2.44 -14.93 -21.63
CA ALA A 154 -2.24 -16.10 -22.47
C ALA A 154 -1.08 -15.87 -23.44
N SER A 155 -0.85 -14.64 -23.89
CA SER A 155 0.31 -14.27 -24.72
C SER A 155 1.62 -14.49 -23.97
N THR A 156 1.73 -13.98 -22.74
CA THR A 156 2.90 -14.18 -21.87
C THR A 156 3.10 -15.66 -21.57
N PHE A 157 2.04 -16.37 -21.18
CA PHE A 157 2.07 -17.82 -20.95
C PHE A 157 2.59 -18.61 -22.16
N ASN A 158 2.04 -18.34 -23.35
CA ASN A 158 2.42 -19.04 -24.58
C ASN A 158 3.86 -18.70 -25.00
N THR A 159 4.30 -17.46 -24.77
CA THR A 159 5.68 -17.04 -25.00
C THR A 159 6.63 -17.77 -24.06
N PHE A 160 6.30 -17.85 -22.77
CA PHE A 160 7.08 -18.63 -21.82
C PHE A 160 7.17 -20.11 -22.20
N ARG A 161 6.05 -20.75 -22.59
CA ARG A 161 6.06 -22.15 -23.05
C ARG A 161 6.97 -22.39 -24.25
N ARG A 162 6.99 -21.47 -25.21
CA ARG A 162 7.92 -21.54 -26.36
C ARG A 162 9.37 -21.40 -25.91
N ASN A 163 9.63 -20.48 -24.99
CA ASN A 163 10.96 -20.21 -24.44
C ASN A 163 11.44 -21.28 -23.46
N LEU A 164 10.55 -22.07 -22.86
CA LEU A 164 10.87 -23.09 -21.86
C LEU A 164 11.87 -24.13 -22.39
N SER A 165 11.71 -24.52 -23.65
CA SER A 165 12.64 -25.41 -24.35
C SER A 165 14.07 -24.86 -24.43
N ARG A 166 14.22 -23.53 -24.38
CA ARG A 166 15.48 -22.77 -24.40
C ARG A 166 15.94 -22.37 -22.99
N ALA A 167 15.09 -22.51 -21.98
CA ALA A 167 15.28 -22.02 -20.62
C ALA A 167 16.19 -22.91 -19.75
N GLY A 168 16.39 -24.17 -20.12
CA GLY A 168 17.02 -25.17 -19.25
C GLY A 168 16.15 -25.55 -18.05
N ASN A 169 16.75 -26.14 -17.01
CA ASN A 169 16.08 -26.62 -15.78
C ASN A 169 15.61 -25.48 -14.84
N LYS A 170 14.98 -24.41 -15.36
CA LYS A 170 14.40 -23.36 -14.50
C LYS A 170 13.30 -23.93 -13.64
N LYS A 171 13.29 -23.55 -12.37
CA LYS A 171 12.19 -23.89 -11.47
C LYS A 171 11.30 -22.68 -11.29
N VAL A 172 10.06 -22.84 -11.70
CA VAL A 172 8.98 -21.91 -11.37
C VAL A 172 8.22 -22.49 -10.19
N THR A 173 8.02 -21.68 -9.15
CA THR A 173 7.23 -22.07 -7.99
C THR A 173 6.26 -20.95 -7.61
N HIS A 174 4.98 -21.30 -7.57
CA HIS A 174 3.90 -20.42 -7.13
C HIS A 174 3.44 -20.85 -5.73
N TYR A 175 3.48 -19.92 -4.77
CA TYR A 175 2.91 -20.09 -3.44
C TYR A 175 1.63 -19.27 -3.36
N ILE A 176 0.53 -19.94 -3.05
CA ILE A 176 -0.80 -19.32 -3.02
C ILE A 176 -1.44 -19.72 -1.71
N VAL A 177 -1.85 -18.73 -0.93
CA VAL A 177 -2.64 -19.00 0.26
C VAL A 177 -4.08 -19.29 -0.14
N SER A 178 -4.68 -20.31 0.46
CA SER A 178 -6.09 -20.65 0.25
C SER A 178 -6.97 -19.46 0.59
N GLY A 179 -7.98 -19.21 -0.25
CA GLY A 179 -8.85 -18.06 -0.12
C GLY A 179 -8.27 -16.73 -0.64
N ASP A 180 -7.05 -16.72 -1.15
CA ASP A 180 -6.50 -15.55 -1.83
C ASP A 180 -7.19 -15.32 -3.18
N PHE A 181 -8.16 -14.42 -3.18
CA PHE A 181 -8.90 -14.06 -4.37
C PHE A 181 -8.01 -13.39 -5.44
N VAL A 182 -6.86 -12.78 -5.09
CA VAL A 182 -5.94 -12.14 -6.07
C VAL A 182 -5.45 -13.16 -7.09
N SER A 183 -5.17 -14.38 -6.63
CA SER A 183 -4.73 -15.48 -7.47
C SER A 183 -5.82 -16.05 -8.38
N LEU A 184 -7.09 -15.64 -8.24
CA LEU A 184 -8.16 -15.95 -9.21
C LEU A 184 -8.12 -15.08 -10.45
N PHE A 185 -7.34 -13.99 -10.48
CA PHE A 185 -7.27 -13.13 -11.66
C PHE A 185 -6.19 -13.56 -12.65
N GLY A 186 -6.29 -13.00 -13.85
CA GLY A 186 -5.38 -13.24 -14.95
C GLY A 186 -5.72 -14.51 -15.73
N GLU A 187 -5.23 -14.57 -16.97
CA GLU A 187 -5.60 -15.63 -17.91
C GLU A 187 -4.90 -16.96 -17.60
N ALA A 188 -3.61 -16.94 -17.25
CA ALA A 188 -2.84 -18.14 -16.95
C ALA A 188 -1.57 -17.88 -16.13
N PHE A 189 -1.21 -18.82 -15.27
CA PHE A 189 0.12 -18.91 -14.65
C PHE A 189 1.08 -19.66 -15.55
N ILE A 190 2.33 -19.20 -15.62
CA ILE A 190 3.39 -19.89 -16.38
C ILE A 190 3.67 -21.30 -15.79
N PRO A 191 4.06 -22.29 -16.61
CA PRO A 191 4.34 -23.65 -16.16
C PRO A 191 5.32 -23.75 -14.98
N GLY A 192 4.91 -24.44 -13.91
CA GLY A 192 5.69 -24.57 -12.68
C GLY A 192 5.06 -25.48 -11.64
N LYS A 193 5.66 -25.51 -10.44
CA LYS A 193 5.05 -26.09 -9.25
C LYS A 193 4.11 -25.09 -8.62
N VAL A 194 2.96 -25.55 -8.15
CA VAL A 194 2.01 -24.73 -7.40
C VAL A 194 1.82 -25.35 -6.03
N PHE A 195 1.99 -24.54 -4.99
CA PHE A 195 1.74 -24.92 -3.61
C PHE A 195 0.60 -24.07 -3.05
N ILE A 196 -0.51 -24.73 -2.72
CA ILE A 196 -1.61 -24.15 -1.97
C ILE A 196 -1.29 -24.28 -0.48
N GLN A 197 -1.28 -23.15 0.21
CA GLN A 197 -0.99 -23.03 1.64
C GLN A 197 -2.28 -22.78 2.40
N SER A 198 -2.51 -23.50 3.49
CA SER A 198 -3.73 -23.45 4.27
C SER A 198 -3.42 -23.43 5.76
N PHE A 199 -4.30 -22.82 6.54
CA PHE A 199 -4.19 -22.73 7.98
C PHE A 199 -5.39 -23.43 8.63
N THR A 200 -5.11 -24.27 9.63
CA THR A 200 -6.15 -25.03 10.36
C THR A 200 -6.44 -24.49 11.75
N ASP A 201 -5.71 -23.45 12.16
CA ASP A 201 -5.91 -22.77 13.43
C ASP A 201 -7.00 -21.69 13.27
N PRO A 202 -8.18 -21.84 13.90
CA PRO A 202 -9.27 -20.87 13.80
C PRO A 202 -8.96 -19.52 14.48
N SER A 203 -7.83 -19.39 15.18
CA SER A 203 -7.33 -18.09 15.68
C SER A 203 -6.49 -17.32 14.66
N ILE A 204 -6.07 -17.97 13.56
CA ILE A 204 -5.46 -17.30 12.42
C ILE A 204 -6.58 -16.61 11.67
N ASN A 205 -6.79 -15.34 12.01
CA ASN A 205 -7.77 -14.52 11.35
C ASN A 205 -7.42 -14.47 9.83
N PRO A 206 -8.34 -14.85 8.92
CA PRO A 206 -8.13 -14.80 7.46
C PRO A 206 -7.69 -13.40 7.00
N LEU A 207 -8.07 -12.41 7.78
CA LEU A 207 -7.79 -11.00 7.61
C LEU A 207 -6.35 -10.65 7.94
N THR A 208 -5.68 -11.43 8.80
CA THR A 208 -4.22 -11.36 9.06
C THR A 208 -3.41 -11.97 7.91
N VAL A 209 -3.98 -12.96 7.22
CA VAL A 209 -3.42 -13.56 6.00
C VAL A 209 -3.58 -12.63 4.79
N LEU A 210 -4.66 -11.85 4.75
CA LEU A 210 -4.94 -10.82 3.73
C LEU A 210 -4.36 -9.44 4.04
N ALA A 211 -4.03 -9.14 5.30
CA ALA A 211 -3.24 -7.99 5.74
C ALA A 211 -1.75 -8.18 5.37
N LYS A 212 -1.51 -8.38 4.07
CA LYS A 212 -0.26 -8.80 3.43
C LYS A 212 0.92 -7.81 3.58
N HIS A 213 0.69 -6.68 4.24
CA HIS A 213 1.65 -5.58 4.44
C HIS A 213 1.91 -5.22 5.91
N ARG A 214 1.17 -5.82 6.87
CA ARG A 214 1.13 -5.30 8.25
C ARG A 214 1.69 -6.22 9.34
N THR A 215 1.86 -7.51 9.09
CA THR A 215 2.37 -8.42 10.13
C THR A 215 3.89 -8.39 10.24
N GLU A 216 4.37 -8.04 11.43
CA GLU A 216 5.79 -7.95 11.83
C GLU A 216 6.47 -9.33 11.90
N ASN A 217 5.71 -10.42 11.77
CA ASN A 217 6.22 -11.77 11.79
C ASN A 217 6.59 -12.22 10.37
N LEU A 218 7.81 -11.87 9.95
CA LEU A 218 8.52 -12.55 8.87
C LEU A 218 8.42 -14.06 9.11
N LEU A 219 7.63 -14.77 8.31
CA LEU A 219 7.31 -16.20 8.48
C LEU A 219 8.54 -17.06 8.14
N THR A 220 9.53 -17.09 9.03
CA THR A 220 10.67 -18.01 8.96
C THR A 220 10.33 -19.40 9.51
N THR A 221 9.17 -19.54 10.16
CA THR A 221 8.67 -20.81 10.69
C THR A 221 7.17 -20.90 10.47
N PRO A 222 6.68 -21.95 9.79
CA PRO A 222 5.24 -22.12 9.61
C PRO A 222 4.54 -22.22 10.96
N PRO A 223 3.43 -21.49 11.19
CA PRO A 223 2.69 -21.58 12.44
C PRO A 223 2.10 -22.98 12.64
N VAL A 224 1.74 -23.29 13.90
CA VAL A 224 1.02 -24.52 14.21
C VAL A 224 -0.26 -24.57 13.36
N GLY A 225 -0.50 -25.70 12.70
CA GLY A 225 -1.66 -25.86 11.82
C GLY A 225 -1.46 -25.38 10.37
N PHE A 226 -0.26 -24.95 9.97
CA PHE A 226 0.09 -24.73 8.57
C PHE A 226 0.15 -26.05 7.79
N LEU A 227 -0.55 -26.08 6.65
CA LEU A 227 -0.55 -27.19 5.71
C LEU A 227 -0.18 -26.66 4.32
N GLN A 228 0.50 -27.51 3.53
CA GLN A 228 0.86 -27.19 2.16
C GLN A 228 0.55 -28.38 1.25
N ARG A 229 -0.21 -28.13 0.18
CA ARG A 229 -0.58 -29.12 -0.82
C ARG A 229 -0.10 -28.69 -2.19
N GLN A 230 0.58 -29.60 -2.90
CA GLN A 230 0.97 -29.35 -4.28
C GLN A 230 -0.19 -29.66 -5.24
N ILE A 231 -0.40 -28.77 -6.21
CA ILE A 231 -1.31 -29.00 -7.35
C ILE A 231 -0.55 -28.80 -8.67
N SER A 232 -1.14 -29.23 -9.78
CA SER A 232 -0.60 -28.92 -11.10
C SER A 232 -0.99 -27.51 -11.54
N VAL A 233 -0.17 -26.88 -12.38
CA VAL A 233 -0.48 -25.56 -12.95
C VAL A 233 -1.71 -25.63 -13.87
N GLU A 234 -1.95 -26.79 -14.52
CA GLU A 234 -3.15 -27.03 -15.32
C GLU A 234 -4.42 -27.01 -14.46
N GLN A 235 -4.33 -27.53 -13.22
CA GLN A 235 -5.44 -27.43 -12.27
C GLN A 235 -5.68 -25.97 -11.87
N LEU A 236 -4.64 -25.20 -11.58
CA LEU A 236 -4.73 -23.78 -11.20
C LEU A 236 -5.31 -22.90 -12.32
N ASN A 237 -4.93 -23.19 -13.57
CA ASN A 237 -5.38 -22.48 -14.76
C ASN A 237 -6.77 -22.93 -15.24
N SER A 238 -7.40 -23.92 -14.60
CA SER A 238 -8.76 -24.31 -14.94
C SER A 238 -9.73 -23.15 -14.66
N PRO A 239 -10.65 -22.80 -15.59
CA PRO A 239 -11.65 -21.77 -15.35
C PRO A 239 -12.54 -22.07 -14.13
N GLU A 240 -12.80 -23.35 -13.89
CA GLU A 240 -13.61 -23.84 -12.76
C GLU A 240 -12.79 -24.04 -11.48
N PHE A 241 -11.51 -23.67 -11.47
CA PHE A 241 -10.70 -23.77 -10.27
C PHE A 241 -11.26 -22.87 -9.18
N ALA A 242 -11.52 -23.48 -8.03
CA ALA A 242 -12.02 -22.85 -6.83
C ALA A 242 -11.14 -23.21 -5.63
N TYR A 243 -10.91 -22.24 -4.75
CA TYR A 243 -10.28 -22.47 -3.45
C TYR A 243 -11.30 -23.15 -2.53
N ASN A 244 -11.31 -24.48 -2.57
CA ASN A 244 -12.36 -25.30 -1.94
C ASN A 244 -12.09 -25.66 -0.48
N ASN A 245 -10.91 -25.35 0.06
CA ASN A 245 -10.56 -25.68 1.44
C ASN A 245 -10.34 -24.43 2.29
N ASP A 246 -10.77 -24.56 3.54
CA ASP A 246 -10.54 -23.72 4.72
C ASP A 246 -11.73 -22.87 5.18
N SER A 247 -11.89 -22.88 6.50
CA SER A 247 -12.70 -21.92 7.27
C SER A 247 -12.46 -20.50 6.78
N ASP A 248 -11.20 -20.20 6.44
CA ASP A 248 -10.70 -18.87 6.16
C ASP A 248 -11.34 -18.18 4.97
N PHE A 249 -11.53 -18.88 3.83
CA PHE A 249 -12.19 -18.27 2.68
C PHE A 249 -13.69 -18.08 2.93
N ASN A 250 -14.35 -19.02 3.61
CA ASN A 250 -15.77 -18.90 3.92
C ASN A 250 -16.04 -17.86 5.02
N GLU A 251 -15.13 -17.72 5.98
CA GLU A 251 -15.11 -16.67 7.01
C GLU A 251 -14.81 -15.31 6.38
N PHE A 252 -13.86 -15.22 5.45
CA PHE A 252 -13.61 -14.03 4.63
C PHE A 252 -14.86 -13.61 3.85
N ILE A 253 -15.49 -14.53 3.11
CA ILE A 253 -16.74 -14.25 2.38
C ILE A 253 -17.89 -13.88 3.32
N GLY A 254 -17.97 -14.52 4.49
CA GLY A 254 -18.97 -14.22 5.52
C GLY A 254 -18.78 -12.86 6.18
N ALA A 255 -17.53 -12.48 6.46
CA ALA A 255 -17.15 -11.20 7.06
C ALA A 255 -17.40 -10.02 6.13
N MET A 256 -17.21 -10.20 4.82
CA MET A 256 -17.44 -9.14 3.84
C MET A 256 -18.92 -8.80 3.63
N ASN A 257 -19.85 -9.58 4.20
CA ASN A 257 -21.30 -9.35 4.21
C ASN A 257 -21.81 -8.63 2.95
N PHE A 258 -21.42 -9.11 1.76
CA PHE A 258 -21.77 -8.44 0.52
C PHE A 258 -23.29 -8.29 0.48
N ALA A 259 -23.78 -7.05 0.41
CA ALA A 259 -25.20 -6.75 0.26
C ALA A 259 -25.81 -7.39 -1.01
N LEU A 260 -24.98 -8.00 -1.86
CA LEU A 260 -25.32 -8.74 -3.06
C LEU A 260 -24.79 -10.18 -2.95
N PRO A 261 -25.65 -11.17 -2.66
CA PRO A 261 -25.29 -12.59 -2.61
C PRO A 261 -24.54 -13.09 -3.86
N ASN A 262 -24.78 -12.45 -5.01
CA ASN A 262 -24.19 -12.79 -6.30
C ASN A 262 -22.67 -12.55 -6.37
N VAL A 263 -22.13 -11.58 -5.62
CA VAL A 263 -20.68 -11.28 -5.61
C VAL A 263 -19.91 -12.42 -4.93
N SER A 264 -20.44 -12.93 -3.81
CA SER A 264 -19.84 -14.03 -3.06
C SER A 264 -19.75 -15.35 -3.85
N VAL A 265 -20.64 -15.53 -4.83
CA VAL A 265 -20.65 -16.70 -5.72
C VAL A 265 -19.69 -16.47 -6.89
N ALA A 266 -19.67 -15.26 -7.43
CA ALA A 266 -18.79 -14.90 -8.54
C ALA A 266 -17.31 -15.07 -8.17
N ILE A 267 -16.87 -14.62 -6.99
CA ILE A 267 -15.44 -14.71 -6.61
C ILE A 267 -14.99 -16.09 -6.11
N ARG A 268 -15.79 -17.16 -6.24
CA ARG A 268 -15.39 -18.52 -5.83
C ARG A 268 -14.54 -19.25 -6.86
N THR A 269 -14.73 -18.92 -8.13
CA THR A 269 -14.02 -19.55 -9.24
C THR A 269 -13.24 -18.50 -10.02
N ARG A 270 -12.17 -18.92 -10.72
CA ARG A 270 -11.45 -18.05 -11.66
C ARG A 270 -12.41 -17.47 -12.71
N ALA A 271 -13.28 -18.29 -13.29
CA ALA A 271 -14.25 -17.85 -14.30
C ALA A 271 -15.23 -16.79 -13.76
N GLY A 272 -15.75 -16.98 -12.54
CA GLY A 272 -16.67 -16.03 -11.93
C GLY A 272 -15.98 -14.72 -11.54
N ALA A 273 -14.76 -14.78 -11.01
CA ALA A 273 -13.97 -13.61 -10.65
C ALA A 273 -13.64 -12.76 -11.90
N GLU A 274 -13.26 -13.41 -13.00
CA GLU A 274 -13.04 -12.74 -14.29
C GLU A 274 -14.33 -12.17 -14.91
N SER A 275 -15.45 -12.90 -14.81
CA SER A 275 -16.76 -12.40 -15.27
C SER A 275 -17.21 -11.16 -14.51
N LEU A 276 -16.95 -11.14 -13.20
CA LEU A 276 -17.25 -10.00 -12.35
C LEU A 276 -16.34 -8.81 -12.70
N ARG A 277 -15.04 -9.03 -12.80
CA ARG A 277 -14.04 -8.00 -13.16
C ARG A 277 -14.33 -7.32 -14.50
N THR A 278 -14.87 -8.05 -15.48
CA THR A 278 -15.20 -7.54 -16.81
C THR A 278 -16.62 -6.97 -16.92
N ALA A 279 -17.42 -7.02 -15.85
CA ALA A 279 -18.77 -6.49 -15.87
C ALA A 279 -18.75 -4.94 -15.88
N PRO A 280 -19.55 -4.28 -16.72
CA PRO A 280 -19.52 -2.81 -16.89
C PRO A 280 -19.76 -2.01 -15.61
N GLU A 281 -20.52 -2.57 -14.67
CA GLU A 281 -20.96 -1.92 -13.42
C GLU A 281 -20.12 -2.36 -12.21
N PHE A 282 -19.08 -3.19 -12.41
CA PHE A 282 -18.27 -3.71 -11.33
C PHE A 282 -16.89 -3.06 -11.33
N SER A 283 -16.61 -2.27 -10.29
CA SER A 283 -15.25 -1.81 -10.04
C SER A 283 -14.53 -2.81 -9.15
N PHE A 284 -13.51 -3.45 -9.72
CA PHE A 284 -12.62 -4.30 -8.96
C PHE A 284 -11.82 -3.49 -7.92
N VAL A 285 -11.52 -2.22 -8.20
CA VAL A 285 -11.02 -1.28 -7.19
C VAL A 285 -12.00 -1.18 -6.05
N GLN A 286 -13.30 -0.94 -6.30
CA GLN A 286 -14.28 -0.85 -5.22
C GLN A 286 -14.39 -2.15 -4.43
N LEU A 287 -14.34 -3.32 -5.08
CA LEU A 287 -14.26 -4.59 -4.38
C LEU A 287 -13.01 -4.62 -3.50
N ILE A 288 -11.83 -4.42 -4.07
CA ILE A 288 -10.56 -4.46 -3.33
C ILE A 288 -10.53 -3.43 -2.22
N ARG A 289 -11.07 -2.24 -2.43
CA ARG A 289 -11.24 -1.22 -1.41
C ARG A 289 -12.17 -1.76 -0.31
N GLN A 290 -13.29 -2.40 -0.65
CA GLN A 290 -14.12 -3.10 0.33
C GLN A 290 -13.41 -4.30 1.00
N MET A 291 -12.42 -4.94 0.39
CA MET A 291 -11.68 -6.08 0.98
C MET A 291 -10.45 -5.64 1.79
N GLN A 292 -9.76 -4.59 1.35
CA GLN A 292 -8.59 -3.96 2.00
C GLN A 292 -9.02 -3.03 3.13
N TYR A 293 -10.13 -2.30 2.93
CA TYR A 293 -10.80 -1.49 3.95
C TYR A 293 -11.95 -2.23 4.63
N GLY A 294 -12.20 -3.50 4.28
CA GLY A 294 -13.18 -4.36 4.95
C GLY A 294 -12.79 -4.80 6.36
N LEU A 295 -11.78 -4.17 6.97
CA LEU A 295 -11.13 -4.60 8.22
C LEU A 295 -10.89 -3.52 9.26
N ALA A 296 -11.19 -2.28 8.94
CA ALA A 296 -11.85 -1.41 9.91
C ALA A 296 -13.06 -0.91 9.12
N PRO A 297 -14.29 -1.23 9.54
CA PRO A 297 -15.46 -0.82 8.79
C PRO A 297 -15.35 0.67 8.49
N LEU A 298 -15.87 1.12 7.33
CA LEU A 298 -16.31 2.50 7.10
C LEU A 298 -17.41 2.92 8.10
N GLN A 299 -17.51 2.26 9.27
CA GLN A 299 -18.36 2.68 10.35
C GLN A 299 -17.65 3.84 11.03
N PRO A 300 -18.36 4.96 11.19
CA PRO A 300 -17.98 5.99 12.14
C PRO A 300 -17.54 5.39 13.48
N ASN A 301 -16.28 5.56 13.83
CA ASN A 301 -15.79 5.36 15.18
C ASN A 301 -16.25 6.54 16.03
N TYR A 302 -16.92 6.27 17.15
CA TYR A 302 -17.18 7.28 18.17
C TYR A 302 -16.18 7.08 19.32
N LEU A 303 -15.12 7.88 19.34
CA LEU A 303 -14.07 7.85 20.35
C LEU A 303 -14.27 9.02 21.31
N LEU A 304 -14.43 8.70 22.59
CA LEU A 304 -14.65 9.68 23.65
C LEU A 304 -13.56 9.53 24.72
N GLY A 305 -12.80 10.60 24.92
CA GLY A 305 -11.79 10.75 25.94
C GLY A 305 -12.36 11.01 27.33
N ASP A 306 -11.47 11.20 28.31
CA ASP A 306 -11.81 11.60 29.67
C ASP A 306 -11.06 12.86 30.08
N ALA A 307 -11.08 13.26 31.36
CA ALA A 307 -10.45 14.52 31.81
C ALA A 307 -8.90 14.43 31.95
N ARG A 308 -8.26 13.50 31.24
CA ARG A 308 -6.81 13.29 31.26
C ARG A 308 -6.32 13.29 29.82
N ASN A 309 -5.04 13.59 29.64
CA ASN A 309 -4.35 13.46 28.35
C ASN A 309 -4.60 12.10 27.69
N ASN A 310 -5.15 12.14 26.50
CA ASN A 310 -5.58 11.01 25.70
C ASN A 310 -4.81 10.98 24.38
N THR A 311 -4.64 9.76 23.86
CA THR A 311 -4.19 9.55 22.49
C THR A 311 -5.24 8.71 21.81
N ALA A 312 -5.96 9.32 20.87
CA ALA A 312 -7.02 8.67 20.13
C ALA A 312 -6.73 8.75 18.64
N THR A 313 -7.09 7.69 17.93
CA THR A 313 -6.86 7.58 16.50
C THR A 313 -8.07 6.89 15.89
N GLY A 314 -8.76 7.60 15.01
CA GLY A 314 -9.86 7.12 14.20
C GLY A 314 -9.45 5.99 13.27
N GLY A 315 -10.46 5.37 12.68
CA GLY A 315 -10.36 4.41 11.61
C GLY A 315 -10.33 5.09 10.24
N PRO A 316 -10.80 4.39 9.20
CA PRO A 316 -10.93 4.91 7.84
C PRO A 316 -12.37 5.36 7.50
N GLY A 317 -13.24 5.57 8.50
CA GLY A 317 -14.65 5.95 8.36
C GLY A 317 -14.87 7.45 8.63
N GLU A 318 -16.12 7.93 8.60
CA GLU A 318 -16.43 9.30 9.06
C GLU A 318 -16.50 9.30 10.59
N ASP A 319 -15.36 9.50 11.24
CA ASP A 319 -15.22 9.28 12.67
C ASP A 319 -15.60 10.52 13.49
N THR A 320 -15.94 10.29 14.75
CA THR A 320 -16.09 11.35 15.75
C THR A 320 -15.10 11.07 16.87
N VAL A 321 -14.11 11.95 17.03
CA VAL A 321 -13.04 11.82 18.02
C VAL A 321 -13.09 13.01 18.95
N ILE A 322 -13.41 12.79 20.22
CA ILE A 322 -13.60 13.84 21.23
C ILE A 322 -12.63 13.60 22.40
N GLY A 323 -11.79 14.57 22.73
CA GLY A 323 -10.81 14.51 23.83
C GLY A 323 -11.41 14.76 25.22
N ASN A 324 -12.34 15.71 25.32
CA ASN A 324 -12.93 16.25 26.55
C ASN A 324 -11.98 17.13 27.37
N GLY A 325 -11.00 16.58 28.09
CA GLY A 325 -10.15 17.43 28.92
C GLY A 325 -8.76 16.86 29.16
N GLY A 326 -7.80 17.75 29.41
CA GLY A 326 -6.38 17.41 29.40
C GLY A 326 -5.77 17.68 28.02
N ASN A 327 -4.46 17.52 27.91
CA ASN A 327 -3.74 17.82 26.66
C ASN A 327 -3.68 16.56 25.79
N ASP A 328 -4.47 16.54 24.75
CA ASP A 328 -4.78 15.38 23.94
C ASP A 328 -4.01 15.33 22.62
N THR A 329 -3.94 14.15 22.04
CA THR A 329 -3.42 13.92 20.69
C THR A 329 -4.43 13.07 19.93
N LEU A 330 -5.18 13.72 19.04
CA LEU A 330 -6.32 13.16 18.34
C LEU A 330 -6.03 13.10 16.84
N ARG A 331 -6.36 11.98 16.20
CA ARG A 331 -6.16 11.78 14.77
C ARG A 331 -7.39 11.15 14.11
N GLY A 332 -7.84 11.66 12.98
CA GLY A 332 -8.96 11.10 12.18
C GLY A 332 -8.53 9.93 11.29
N ASN A 333 -7.46 10.16 10.52
CA ASN A 333 -6.88 9.31 9.46
C ASN A 333 -7.51 9.45 8.08
N ARG A 334 -8.63 8.79 7.78
CA ARG A 334 -9.25 8.85 6.45
C ARG A 334 -10.75 8.86 6.64
N GLY A 335 -11.45 9.62 5.82
CA GLY A 335 -12.89 9.84 5.98
C GLY A 335 -13.12 11.31 6.28
N ASN A 336 -14.38 11.73 6.24
CA ASN A 336 -14.72 13.09 6.67
C ASN A 336 -14.94 13.06 8.18
N ASP A 337 -13.89 13.32 8.94
CA ASP A 337 -13.86 13.15 10.39
C ASP A 337 -14.34 14.41 11.12
N SER A 338 -14.88 14.22 12.32
CA SER A 338 -15.19 15.27 13.27
C SER A 338 -14.30 15.11 14.51
N ILE A 339 -13.39 16.05 14.72
CA ILE A 339 -12.39 15.98 15.77
C ILE A 339 -12.56 17.17 16.73
N THR A 340 -12.77 16.90 18.01
CA THR A 340 -12.91 17.91 19.06
C THR A 340 -11.87 17.68 20.15
N GLY A 341 -11.02 18.68 20.42
CA GLY A 341 -10.03 18.64 21.50
C GLY A 341 -10.68 18.68 22.88
N GLY A 342 -11.20 19.85 23.26
CA GLY A 342 -11.87 20.07 24.54
C GLY A 342 -11.09 21.05 25.42
N ASP A 343 -10.94 20.77 26.71
CA ASP A 343 -10.14 21.58 27.62
C ASP A 343 -8.66 21.13 27.57
N GLY A 344 -7.70 22.00 27.30
CA GLY A 344 -6.27 21.66 27.34
C GLY A 344 -5.54 22.10 26.08
N ASP A 345 -4.21 21.98 26.06
CA ASP A 345 -3.45 22.26 24.83
C ASP A 345 -3.38 20.97 23.97
N ASP A 346 -4.14 20.92 22.89
CA ASP A 346 -4.37 19.72 22.08
C ASP A 346 -3.61 19.68 20.76
N PHE A 347 -3.36 18.47 20.26
CA PHE A 347 -2.82 18.21 18.94
C PHE A 347 -3.83 17.44 18.09
N LEU A 348 -4.40 18.11 17.08
CA LEU A 348 -5.47 17.58 16.24
C LEU A 348 -4.98 17.37 14.80
N TYR A 349 -5.14 16.14 14.28
CA TYR A 349 -4.70 15.73 12.95
C TYR A 349 -5.83 15.08 12.15
N GLY A 350 -6.15 15.60 10.97
CA GLY A 350 -7.32 15.17 10.18
C GLY A 350 -6.99 13.91 9.40
N GLY A 351 -6.07 14.07 8.47
CA GLY A 351 -5.51 12.95 7.72
C GLY A 351 -5.78 13.11 6.25
N ARG A 352 -6.81 12.42 5.75
CA ARG A 352 -7.23 12.51 4.35
C ARG A 352 -8.72 12.73 4.29
N ASP A 353 -9.13 13.39 3.21
CA ASP A 353 -10.53 13.76 2.92
C ASP A 353 -10.94 15.00 3.73
N ASN A 354 -12.21 15.41 3.72
CA ASN A 354 -12.56 16.75 4.24
C ASN A 354 -13.08 16.66 5.68
N ASP A 355 -12.30 17.20 6.61
CA ASP A 355 -12.52 17.06 8.03
C ASP A 355 -13.14 18.32 8.67
N TYR A 356 -13.69 18.15 9.87
CA TYR A 356 -14.19 19.21 10.73
C TYR A 356 -13.50 19.16 12.09
N PHE A 357 -12.96 20.30 12.52
CA PHE A 357 -12.23 20.41 13.78
C PHE A 357 -12.80 21.48 14.71
N GLU A 358 -12.67 21.23 16.00
CA GLU A 358 -12.88 22.19 17.09
C GLU A 358 -11.81 21.97 18.16
N GLY A 359 -10.85 22.90 18.28
CA GLY A 359 -9.78 22.85 19.29
C GLY A 359 -10.34 22.86 20.70
N GLY A 360 -10.99 23.95 21.09
CA GLY A 360 -11.67 24.08 22.37
C GLY A 360 -11.04 25.16 23.23
N ASP A 361 -10.85 24.89 24.52
CA ASP A 361 -10.19 25.81 25.45
C ASP A 361 -8.71 25.43 25.57
N GLY A 362 -7.76 26.26 25.12
CA GLY A 362 -6.34 25.93 25.22
C GLY A 362 -5.48 26.61 24.18
N ASN A 363 -4.25 26.16 24.01
CA ASN A 363 -3.43 26.55 22.86
C ASN A 363 -3.25 25.35 21.95
N ASP A 364 -4.14 25.22 20.97
CA ASP A 364 -4.25 24.02 20.17
C ASP A 364 -3.39 24.08 18.92
N LEU A 365 -3.01 22.91 18.42
CA LEU A 365 -2.43 22.74 17.10
C LEU A 365 -3.41 21.95 16.24
N VAL A 366 -3.98 22.61 15.23
CA VAL A 366 -4.96 22.04 14.32
C VAL A 366 -4.32 21.87 12.94
N SER A 367 -4.29 20.62 12.45
CA SER A 367 -3.72 20.25 11.16
C SER A 367 -4.69 19.37 10.39
N GLY A 368 -5.35 19.93 9.37
CA GLY A 368 -6.20 19.17 8.44
C GLY A 368 -5.47 18.06 7.68
N GLU A 369 -4.19 18.28 7.37
CA GLU A 369 -3.39 17.41 6.49
C GLU A 369 -3.91 17.45 5.03
N LEU A 370 -4.45 16.36 4.47
CA LEU A 370 -4.91 16.32 3.08
C LEU A 370 -6.44 16.43 3.00
N GLY A 371 -6.99 17.51 2.46
CA GLY A 371 -8.43 17.74 2.47
C GLY A 371 -8.76 19.20 2.18
N ASN A 372 -10.04 19.51 2.00
CA ASN A 372 -10.51 20.87 2.20
C ASN A 372 -11.24 20.91 3.54
N ASP A 373 -10.54 21.33 4.58
CA ASP A 373 -10.98 21.12 5.94
C ASP A 373 -11.66 22.36 6.54
N PHE A 374 -12.52 22.15 7.54
CA PHE A 374 -13.10 23.22 8.36
C PHE A 374 -12.45 23.23 9.73
N LEU A 375 -11.71 24.30 10.01
CA LEU A 375 -10.87 24.39 11.21
C LEU A 375 -11.41 25.48 12.15
N ILE A 376 -11.63 25.13 13.41
CA ILE A 376 -11.96 26.04 14.52
C ILE A 376 -10.91 25.83 15.60
N GLY A 377 -10.25 26.91 16.02
CA GLY A 377 -9.27 26.89 17.11
C GLY A 377 -9.96 26.91 18.47
N GLY A 378 -10.90 27.84 18.65
CA GLY A 378 -11.59 28.05 19.92
C GLY A 378 -10.98 29.19 20.73
N ALA A 379 -10.78 28.95 22.03
CA ALA A 379 -10.30 29.95 22.97
C ALA A 379 -8.84 29.71 23.32
N GLY A 380 -8.04 30.76 23.25
CA GLY A 380 -6.61 30.74 23.54
C GLY A 380 -5.82 30.94 22.27
N ARG A 381 -4.52 30.60 22.30
CA ARG A 381 -3.62 30.91 21.20
C ARG A 381 -3.34 29.70 20.33
N ASP A 382 -4.08 29.60 19.24
CA ASP A 382 -4.08 28.40 18.41
C ASP A 382 -3.10 28.47 17.24
N ARG A 383 -2.79 27.30 16.70
CA ARG A 383 -1.90 27.10 15.56
C ARG A 383 -2.57 26.28 14.48
N PHE A 384 -2.83 26.92 13.35
CA PHE A 384 -3.35 26.25 12.17
C PHE A 384 -2.19 25.87 11.24
N VAL A 385 -2.04 24.59 10.93
CA VAL A 385 -0.95 24.09 10.07
C VAL A 385 -1.40 24.08 8.62
N LEU A 386 -0.70 24.81 7.76
CA LEU A 386 -0.91 24.81 6.31
C LEU A 386 0.28 24.18 5.59
N GLU A 387 0.00 23.29 4.64
CA GLU A 387 1.01 22.60 3.85
C GLU A 387 0.67 22.57 2.36
N SER A 388 1.70 22.59 1.50
CA SER A 388 1.48 22.44 0.05
C SER A 388 1.01 21.02 -0.26
N GLY A 389 -0.01 20.92 -1.10
CA GLY A 389 -0.75 19.71 -1.40
C GLY A 389 -1.77 19.33 -0.33
N GLY A 390 -1.93 20.14 0.73
CA GLY A 390 -2.92 19.91 1.80
C GLY A 390 -4.33 20.06 1.27
N GLY A 391 -4.61 21.14 0.57
CA GLY A 391 -5.91 21.45 -0.01
C GLY A 391 -6.35 22.85 0.41
N ALA A 392 -7.61 23.20 0.14
CA ALA A 392 -8.13 24.54 0.33
C ALA A 392 -8.99 24.62 1.61
N ASP A 393 -8.33 24.85 2.74
CA ASP A 393 -8.98 24.84 4.05
C ASP A 393 -9.79 26.11 4.32
N VAL A 394 -10.68 26.03 5.30
CA VAL A 394 -11.46 27.16 5.81
C VAL A 394 -11.26 27.24 7.32
N ILE A 395 -10.54 28.26 7.76
CA ILE A 395 -10.37 28.57 9.19
C ILE A 395 -11.49 29.54 9.56
N LEU A 396 -12.31 29.16 10.54
CA LEU A 396 -13.60 29.78 10.80
C LEU A 396 -13.56 30.92 11.83
N ASP A 397 -12.59 30.91 12.74
CA ASP A 397 -12.54 31.78 13.92
C ASP A 397 -11.17 32.43 14.19
N PHE A 398 -10.27 32.44 13.19
CA PHE A 398 -8.92 33.00 13.33
C PHE A 398 -8.90 34.42 13.95
N GLN A 399 -8.18 34.58 15.05
CA GLN A 399 -8.05 35.83 15.80
C GLN A 399 -6.67 36.48 15.57
N ASP A 400 -6.65 37.57 14.81
CA ASP A 400 -5.43 38.35 14.54
C ASP A 400 -4.77 38.84 15.83
N GLY A 401 -3.44 38.69 15.91
CA GLY A 401 -2.64 39.04 17.09
C GLY A 401 -2.72 38.07 18.26
N GLU A 402 -3.57 37.04 18.19
CA GLU A 402 -3.59 35.90 19.09
C GLU A 402 -3.06 34.67 18.32
N ASP A 403 -3.85 34.13 17.40
CA ASP A 403 -3.58 32.90 16.66
C ASP A 403 -2.41 32.98 15.69
N LEU A 404 -1.89 31.81 15.33
CA LEU A 404 -0.75 31.66 14.43
C LEU A 404 -1.02 30.64 13.32
N ILE A 405 -0.37 30.86 12.19
CA ILE A 405 -0.36 29.96 11.04
C ILE A 405 1.03 29.32 10.95
N THR A 406 1.09 28.01 11.04
CA THR A 406 2.33 27.25 10.87
C THR A 406 2.47 26.83 9.42
N LEU A 407 3.56 27.23 8.76
CA LEU A 407 3.85 26.79 7.39
C LEU A 407 4.70 25.51 7.40
N SER A 408 4.15 24.44 6.86
CA SER A 408 4.68 23.08 6.92
C SER A 408 5.33 22.64 5.58
N ARG A 409 6.01 21.49 5.58
CA ARG A 409 6.63 20.84 4.40
C ARG A 409 7.54 21.74 3.56
N GLY A 410 8.29 22.63 4.23
CA GLY A 410 9.25 23.51 3.58
C GLY A 410 8.63 24.76 2.92
N LEU A 411 7.35 25.00 3.15
CA LEU A 411 6.70 26.26 2.81
C LEU A 411 7.18 27.38 3.73
N THR A 412 7.37 28.58 3.19
CA THR A 412 7.85 29.76 3.93
C THR A 412 7.03 30.99 3.58
N PHE A 413 7.00 31.99 4.46
CA PHE A 413 6.22 33.22 4.26
C PHE A 413 6.46 33.91 2.89
N PRO A 414 7.70 34.00 2.37
CA PRO A 414 7.92 34.58 1.04
C PRO A 414 7.31 33.81 -0.14
N GLN A 415 6.92 32.55 0.05
CA GLN A 415 6.33 31.70 -1.00
C GLN A 415 4.81 31.80 -1.07
N ILE A 416 4.17 32.40 -0.07
CA ILE A 416 2.72 32.58 -0.02
C ILE A 416 2.31 34.01 -0.34
N ARG A 417 1.02 34.20 -0.59
CA ARG A 417 0.39 35.51 -0.74
C ARG A 417 -0.96 35.52 -0.08
N VAL A 418 -1.17 36.54 0.76
CA VAL A 418 -2.45 36.83 1.38
C VAL A 418 -3.17 37.90 0.57
N THR A 419 -4.42 37.65 0.20
CA THR A 419 -5.27 38.57 -0.58
C THR A 419 -6.68 38.58 -0.01
N GLN A 420 -7.45 39.64 -0.27
CA GLN A 420 -8.85 39.67 0.14
C GLN A 420 -9.69 38.80 -0.80
N GLY A 421 -10.31 37.76 -0.26
CA GLY A 421 -11.33 36.94 -0.91
C GLY A 421 -12.74 37.42 -0.61
N VAL A 422 -13.74 36.71 -1.15
CA VAL A 422 -15.17 37.01 -0.95
C VAL A 422 -15.64 36.77 0.49
N ASP A 423 -15.09 35.75 1.15
CA ASP A 423 -15.50 35.31 2.48
C ASP A 423 -14.48 35.61 3.58
N GLY A 424 -13.34 36.25 3.25
CA GLY A 424 -12.27 36.54 4.19
C GLY A 424 -10.89 36.62 3.53
N ALA A 425 -9.82 36.51 4.32
CA ALA A 425 -8.45 36.54 3.82
C ALA A 425 -8.09 35.20 3.15
N LEU A 426 -7.60 35.25 1.92
CA LEU A 426 -7.23 34.09 1.12
C LEU A 426 -5.71 33.94 1.08
N ILE A 427 -5.21 32.78 1.49
CA ILE A 427 -3.79 32.42 1.47
C ILE A 427 -3.53 31.49 0.29
N THR A 428 -2.61 31.88 -0.58
CA THR A 428 -2.31 31.17 -1.83
C THR A 428 -0.82 31.00 -2.03
N ILE A 429 -0.43 30.01 -2.85
CA ILE A 429 0.92 29.89 -3.42
C ILE A 429 0.88 30.45 -4.84
N PRO A 430 1.42 31.65 -5.10
CA PRO A 430 1.26 32.31 -6.41
C PRO A 430 1.85 31.54 -7.60
N ILE A 431 2.89 30.74 -7.35
CA ILE A 431 3.60 30.00 -8.40
C ILE A 431 2.75 28.86 -8.94
N THR A 432 2.03 28.15 -8.07
CA THR A 432 1.19 27.01 -8.44
C THR A 432 -0.27 27.41 -8.66
N GLY A 433 -0.70 28.53 -8.08
CA GLY A 433 -2.11 28.94 -8.03
C GLY A 433 -2.92 28.20 -6.97
N GLU A 434 -2.24 27.39 -6.14
CA GLU A 434 -2.85 26.63 -5.06
C GLU A 434 -3.41 27.58 -3.98
N ILE A 435 -4.62 27.27 -3.51
CA ILE A 435 -5.23 27.91 -2.34
C ILE A 435 -4.91 27.00 -1.16
N LEU A 436 -4.30 27.58 -0.12
CA LEU A 436 -3.99 26.86 1.13
C LEU A 436 -5.12 27.00 2.14
N ALA A 437 -5.62 28.23 2.34
CA ALA A 437 -6.70 28.46 3.28
C ALA A 437 -7.47 29.75 2.99
N THR A 438 -8.72 29.79 3.45
CA THR A 438 -9.51 31.00 3.66
C THR A 438 -9.70 31.23 5.15
N LEU A 439 -9.22 32.36 5.66
CA LEU A 439 -9.52 32.84 7.02
C LEU A 439 -10.85 33.59 6.97
N ARG A 440 -11.94 32.91 7.32
CA ARG A 440 -13.29 33.44 7.16
C ARG A 440 -13.50 34.67 8.06
N GLY A 441 -14.07 35.72 7.48
CA GLY A 441 -14.37 36.97 8.21
C GLY A 441 -13.15 37.84 8.52
N VAL A 442 -11.93 37.37 8.25
CA VAL A 442 -10.71 38.13 8.50
C VAL A 442 -10.38 39.06 7.33
N VAL A 443 -9.90 40.26 7.64
CA VAL A 443 -9.45 41.23 6.63
C VAL A 443 -8.00 40.91 6.25
N ALA A 444 -7.73 40.77 4.96
CA ALA A 444 -6.41 40.35 4.47
C ALA A 444 -5.27 41.32 4.80
N SER A 445 -5.56 42.59 5.10
CA SER A 445 -4.54 43.58 5.51
C SER A 445 -4.06 43.39 6.95
N ASP A 446 -4.83 42.69 7.76
CA ASP A 446 -4.55 42.52 9.18
C ASP A 446 -3.57 41.35 9.37
N ILE A 447 -3.61 40.38 8.45
CA ILE A 447 -2.66 39.28 8.38
C ILE A 447 -1.30 39.74 7.84
N THR A 448 -0.30 39.68 8.70
CA THR A 448 1.09 40.06 8.41
C THR A 448 2.05 38.91 8.68
N ARG A 449 3.36 39.18 8.58
CA ARG A 449 4.38 38.17 8.86
C ARG A 449 4.39 37.68 10.31
N VAL A 450 3.89 38.47 11.27
CA VAL A 450 3.92 38.08 12.69
C VAL A 450 2.98 36.93 13.01
N ASP A 451 1.98 36.71 12.16
CA ASP A 451 0.96 35.68 12.28
C ASP A 451 1.45 34.33 11.73
N PHE A 452 2.69 34.25 11.21
CA PHE A 452 3.25 33.03 10.64
C PHE A 452 4.50 32.58 11.41
N VAL A 453 4.59 31.27 11.67
CA VAL A 453 5.71 30.63 12.38
C VAL A 453 6.38 29.53 11.59
#